data_AF-A0A0P7WI02-F1
#
_entry.id   AF-A0A0P7WI02-F1
#
_cell.length_a   1.000
_cell.length_b   1.000
_cell.length_c   1.000
_cell.angle_alpha   90.00
_cell.angle_beta   90.00
_cell.angle_gamma   90.00
#
_symmetry.space_group_name_H-M   'P 1'
#
loop_
_entity.id
_entity.type
_entity.pdbx_description
1 polymer ?
#
loop_
_entity_poly.entity_id
_entity_poly.type
_entity_poly.pdbx_seq_one_letter_code
_entity_poly.pdbx_strand_id
1 'polypeptide(L)'
;MSDPNRVFKIYVNSIRAMIFYNPYNPYQTKGIRESTCWALAGCLVRISDLCMQNILIGFHGLRFYTAQRSGQATTEISMQVRNTANRFGVVSISLHWLVAIAVFGLFGLGFWMVDLSYYDDWYRTGPDIHRSIGILLFAAMGLRLAWRLANPVPGPLPNHTRFEVLAAHAAHLVLYLLVFVAMISGYLISSADGSSVSVFDWFQVPSMTGQVKGLEDTAGVVHYWSTWALVVLAGLHSLAAVKHHFIDRDDTLRRMLGTDRRKQ
;
A
#
# COMPACT_ATOMS: atom_id res chain seq x y z
N MET A 1 31.14 9.08 5.03
CA MET A 1 29.68 8.93 5.17
C MET A 1 29.11 8.68 3.79
N SER A 2 28.67 7.45 3.53
CA SER A 2 27.95 7.07 2.30
C SER A 2 26.53 7.63 2.38
N ASP A 3 26.11 8.38 1.36
CA ASP A 3 24.71 8.83 1.23
C ASP A 3 23.82 7.61 0.93
N PRO A 4 22.89 7.22 1.83
CA PRO A 4 22.03 6.04 1.63
C PRO A 4 21.21 6.13 0.33
N ASN A 5 20.83 7.34 -0.06
CA ASN A 5 20.07 7.59 -1.30
C ASN A 5 20.93 7.33 -2.54
N ARG A 6 22.24 7.62 -2.46
CA ARG A 6 23.19 7.37 -3.54
C ARG A 6 23.39 5.86 -3.73
N VAL A 7 23.51 5.11 -2.64
CA VAL A 7 23.70 3.65 -2.71
C VAL A 7 22.48 3.00 -3.33
N PHE A 8 21.28 3.25 -2.80
CA PHE A 8 20.04 2.69 -3.35
C PHE A 8 19.87 2.99 -4.85
N LYS A 9 20.17 4.21 -5.29
CA LYS A 9 20.13 4.60 -6.71
C LYS A 9 21.14 3.85 -7.57
N ILE A 10 22.40 3.72 -7.13
CA ILE A 10 23.42 2.98 -7.87
C ILE A 10 22.94 1.54 -8.12
N TYR A 11 22.33 0.91 -7.12
CA TYR A 11 21.80 -0.45 -7.25
C TYR A 11 20.60 -0.54 -8.19
N VAL A 12 19.58 0.31 -8.00
CA VAL A 12 18.41 0.30 -8.87
C VAL A 12 18.80 0.59 -10.32
N ASN A 13 19.71 1.53 -10.56
CA ASN A 13 20.17 1.85 -11.91
C ASN A 13 21.05 0.75 -12.51
N SER A 14 21.87 0.07 -11.70
CA SER A 14 22.67 -1.09 -12.17
C SER A 14 21.79 -2.29 -12.53
N ILE A 15 20.75 -2.57 -11.74
CA ILE A 15 19.79 -3.66 -12.02
C ILE A 15 18.87 -3.28 -13.18
N ARG A 16 18.39 -2.03 -13.26
CA ARG A 16 17.64 -1.53 -14.43
C ARG A 16 18.47 -1.59 -15.70
N ALA A 17 19.76 -1.24 -15.64
CA ALA A 17 20.65 -1.46 -16.77
C ALA A 17 20.69 -2.97 -17.09
N MET A 18 20.85 -3.86 -16.13
CA MET A 18 20.84 -5.30 -16.44
C MET A 18 19.55 -5.81 -17.10
N ILE A 19 18.38 -5.25 -16.76
CA ILE A 19 17.06 -5.70 -17.27
C ILE A 19 16.64 -4.97 -18.55
N PHE A 20 16.95 -3.67 -18.66
CA PHE A 20 16.44 -2.77 -19.71
C PHE A 20 17.54 -2.14 -20.57
N TYR A 21 18.81 -2.49 -20.37
CA TYR A 21 19.91 -2.03 -21.23
C TYR A 21 19.74 -2.60 -22.64
N ASN A 22 19.35 -1.71 -23.54
CA ASN A 22 19.45 -1.92 -24.97
C ASN A 22 20.79 -1.36 -25.44
N PRO A 23 21.79 -2.20 -25.78
CA PRO A 23 23.11 -1.74 -26.22
C PRO A 23 23.09 -0.92 -27.52
N TYR A 24 21.95 -0.76 -28.19
CA TYR A 24 21.82 -0.09 -29.48
C TYR A 24 21.11 1.28 -29.43
N ASN A 25 20.79 1.85 -28.26
CA ASN A 25 20.12 3.16 -28.18
C ASN A 25 20.98 4.25 -27.50
N PRO A 26 21.67 5.11 -28.27
CA PRO A 26 22.55 6.16 -27.72
C PRO A 26 21.81 7.40 -27.18
N TYR A 27 20.46 7.46 -27.20
CA TYR A 27 19.67 8.64 -26.81
C TYR A 27 18.87 8.50 -25.50
N GLN A 28 19.04 7.41 -24.74
CA GLN A 28 18.14 7.10 -23.62
C GLN A 28 18.26 8.01 -22.37
N THR A 29 19.18 8.99 -22.35
CA THR A 29 19.41 9.84 -21.17
C THR A 29 18.75 11.23 -21.21
N LYS A 30 18.07 11.62 -22.30
CA LYS A 30 17.44 12.94 -22.39
C LYS A 30 16.18 12.89 -23.25
N GLY A 31 15.00 12.64 -22.66
CA GLY A 31 13.79 12.73 -23.50
C GLY A 31 12.42 12.30 -22.97
N ILE A 32 12.19 12.18 -21.67
CA ILE A 32 10.82 12.06 -21.15
C ILE A 32 10.59 13.18 -20.12
N ARG A 33 10.67 14.41 -20.61
CA ARG A 33 10.28 15.60 -19.85
C ARG A 33 8.76 15.75 -19.85
N GLU A 34 8.20 15.73 -18.64
CA GLU A 34 7.22 16.70 -18.13
C GLU A 34 5.70 16.54 -18.34
N SER A 35 5.13 15.68 -19.21
CA SER A 35 3.67 15.73 -19.45
C SER A 35 2.82 14.53 -19.03
N THR A 36 3.39 13.35 -18.76
CA THR A 36 2.58 12.13 -18.48
C THR A 36 2.44 11.78 -16.99
N CYS A 37 3.43 12.13 -16.14
CA CYS A 37 3.38 11.79 -14.71
C CYS A 37 2.33 12.58 -13.93
N TRP A 38 2.06 13.84 -14.29
CA TRP A 38 1.01 14.64 -13.64
C TRP A 38 -0.41 14.22 -14.02
N ALA A 39 -0.61 13.57 -15.17
CA ALA A 39 -1.93 13.08 -15.57
C ALA A 39 -2.38 11.87 -14.73
N LEU A 40 -1.47 10.96 -14.38
CA LEU A 40 -1.78 9.78 -13.56
C LEU A 40 -1.72 10.09 -12.06
N ALA A 41 -0.77 10.90 -11.59
CA ALA A 41 -0.74 11.38 -10.21
C ALA A 41 -1.92 12.32 -9.91
N GLY A 42 -2.28 13.21 -10.85
CA GLY A 42 -3.46 14.06 -10.75
C GLY A 42 -4.76 13.26 -10.76
N CYS A 43 -4.84 12.15 -11.51
CA CYS A 43 -6.02 11.28 -11.49
C CYS A 43 -6.15 10.50 -10.16
N LEU A 44 -5.04 10.10 -9.54
CA LEU A 44 -5.04 9.44 -8.23
C LEU A 44 -5.33 10.41 -7.07
N VAL A 45 -4.81 11.64 -7.13
CA VAL A 45 -5.12 12.70 -6.13
C VAL A 45 -6.58 13.15 -6.23
N ARG A 46 -7.16 13.24 -7.44
CA ARG A 46 -8.58 13.59 -7.62
C ARG A 46 -9.53 12.47 -7.19
N ILE A 47 -9.08 11.21 -7.26
CA ILE A 47 -9.80 10.06 -6.68
C ILE A 47 -9.67 10.05 -5.14
N SER A 48 -8.52 10.42 -4.58
CA SER A 48 -8.39 10.58 -3.12
C SER A 48 -9.20 11.75 -2.58
N ASP A 49 -9.35 12.85 -3.31
CA ASP A 49 -10.19 13.99 -2.89
C ASP A 49 -11.68 13.67 -2.94
N LEU A 50 -12.14 12.92 -3.96
CA LEU A 50 -13.52 12.41 -4.03
C LEU A 50 -13.82 11.32 -2.98
N CYS A 51 -12.79 10.60 -2.53
CA CYS A 51 -12.91 9.58 -1.48
C CYS A 51 -12.82 10.21 -0.07
N MET A 52 -11.97 11.22 0.15
CA MET A 52 -11.91 11.99 1.41
C MET A 52 -13.17 12.82 1.65
N GLN A 53 -13.80 13.36 0.61
CA GLN A 53 -15.08 14.05 0.75
C GLN A 53 -16.19 13.11 1.28
N ASN A 54 -16.18 11.83 0.91
CA ASN A 54 -17.15 10.86 1.46
C ASN A 54 -16.81 10.38 2.89
N ILE A 55 -15.56 10.48 3.33
CA ILE A 55 -15.13 10.09 4.69
C ILE A 55 -15.34 11.24 5.69
N LEU A 56 -15.18 12.51 5.26
CA LEU A 56 -15.37 13.68 6.13
C LEU A 56 -16.85 14.04 6.37
N ILE A 57 -17.77 13.63 5.48
CA ILE A 57 -19.22 13.77 5.71
C ILE A 57 -19.70 12.92 6.89
N GLY A 58 -18.93 11.92 7.34
CA GLY A 58 -19.25 11.07 8.49
C GLY A 58 -18.99 11.67 9.87
N PHE A 59 -18.34 12.84 10.00
CA PHE A 59 -17.88 13.36 11.30
C PHE A 59 -18.59 14.63 11.79
N HIS A 60 -19.43 15.29 10.98
CA HIS A 60 -20.20 16.45 11.42
C HIS A 60 -21.68 16.10 11.62
N GLY A 61 -22.03 15.66 12.83
CA GLY A 61 -23.42 15.29 13.13
C GLY A 61 -23.80 15.19 14.60
N LEU A 62 -23.09 15.85 15.54
CA LEU A 62 -23.68 16.09 16.86
C LEU A 62 -24.72 17.21 16.75
N ARG A 63 -25.97 16.83 16.48
CA ARG A 63 -27.13 17.67 16.78
C ARG A 63 -28.14 16.84 17.55
N PHE A 64 -28.23 17.11 18.84
CA PHE A 64 -29.40 16.78 19.65
C PHE A 64 -30.66 17.31 18.93
N TYR A 65 -31.55 16.41 18.54
CA TYR A 65 -32.95 16.73 18.27
C TYR A 65 -33.82 15.62 18.87
N THR A 66 -34.48 15.96 19.98
CA THR A 66 -35.69 15.31 20.44
C THR A 66 -36.81 15.61 19.44
N ALA A 67 -37.47 14.58 18.89
CA ALA A 67 -38.90 14.54 18.50
C ALA A 67 -39.20 13.47 17.41
N GLN A 68 -39.71 12.32 17.87
CA GLN A 68 -40.89 11.60 17.37
C GLN A 68 -41.44 11.92 15.95
N ARG A 69 -41.35 10.94 15.02
CA ARG A 69 -42.52 10.37 14.29
C ARG A 69 -42.16 9.24 13.30
N SER A 70 -42.91 8.14 13.44
CA SER A 70 -43.42 7.23 12.39
C SER A 70 -42.49 6.71 11.27
N GLY A 71 -42.20 5.40 11.31
CA GLY A 71 -42.62 4.51 10.23
C GLY A 71 -41.86 4.55 8.90
N GLN A 72 -40.56 4.82 8.91
CA GLN A 72 -39.69 4.50 7.76
C GLN A 72 -38.52 3.68 8.25
N ALA A 73 -38.32 2.51 7.64
CA ALA A 73 -37.10 1.73 7.78
C ALA A 73 -35.95 2.57 7.22
N THR A 74 -35.38 3.43 8.06
CA THR A 74 -34.06 3.98 7.84
C THR A 74 -33.17 2.78 7.70
N THR A 75 -32.65 2.57 6.49
CA THR A 75 -31.55 1.64 6.29
C THR A 75 -30.37 2.33 6.94
N GLU A 76 -30.27 2.24 8.27
CA GLU A 76 -29.04 2.56 8.97
C GLU A 76 -27.98 1.68 8.31
N ILE A 77 -27.12 2.32 7.53
CA ILE A 77 -25.84 1.75 7.13
C ILE A 77 -24.99 1.75 8.41
N SER A 78 -25.40 0.95 9.40
CA SER A 78 -24.66 0.69 10.61
C SER A 78 -23.55 -0.26 10.21
N MET A 79 -22.46 0.30 9.69
CA MET A 79 -21.28 -0.49 9.44
C MET A 79 -20.68 -0.88 10.79
N GLN A 80 -20.60 -2.18 11.04
CA GLN A 80 -20.09 -2.70 12.31
C GLN A 80 -18.58 -2.43 12.41
N VAL A 81 -18.11 -2.06 13.60
CA VAL A 81 -16.68 -1.78 13.83
C VAL A 81 -15.83 -3.05 13.68
N ARG A 82 -16.33 -4.18 14.22
CA ARG A 82 -15.67 -5.48 14.22
C ARG A 82 -16.16 -6.39 13.10
N ASN A 83 -15.38 -7.42 12.78
CA ASN A 83 -15.81 -8.43 11.82
C ASN A 83 -16.87 -9.36 12.44
N THR A 84 -17.67 -9.97 11.58
CA THR A 84 -18.56 -11.08 11.91
C THR A 84 -18.22 -12.29 11.04
N ALA A 85 -18.87 -13.43 11.29
CA ALA A 85 -18.68 -14.64 10.46
C ALA A 85 -18.98 -14.44 8.97
N ASN A 86 -19.76 -13.41 8.62
CA ASN A 86 -20.25 -13.18 7.25
C ASN A 86 -19.79 -11.85 6.64
N ARG A 87 -19.26 -10.91 7.43
CA ARG A 87 -18.91 -9.54 6.99
C ARG A 87 -17.65 -9.00 7.63
N PHE A 88 -16.92 -8.20 6.86
CA PHE A 88 -15.84 -7.39 7.38
C PHE A 88 -16.39 -6.14 8.07
N GLY A 89 -15.79 -5.79 9.21
CA GLY A 89 -16.07 -4.53 9.88
C GLY A 89 -15.32 -3.37 9.25
N VAL A 90 -15.73 -2.14 9.57
CA VAL A 90 -15.14 -0.89 9.06
C VAL A 90 -13.63 -0.86 9.27
N VAL A 91 -13.15 -1.30 10.44
CA VAL A 91 -11.70 -1.26 10.75
C VAL A 91 -10.90 -2.12 9.76
N SER A 92 -11.38 -3.32 9.44
CA SER A 92 -10.71 -4.21 8.49
C SER A 92 -10.69 -3.64 7.07
N ILE A 93 -11.81 -3.03 6.66
CA ILE A 93 -11.99 -2.39 5.35
C ILE A 93 -11.08 -1.16 5.24
N SER A 94 -11.14 -0.25 6.21
CA SER A 94 -10.31 0.96 6.23
C SER A 94 -8.83 0.63 6.23
N LEU A 95 -8.39 -0.34 7.06
CA LEU A 95 -6.99 -0.78 7.05
C LEU A 95 -6.61 -1.45 5.71
N HIS A 96 -7.54 -2.03 4.97
CA HIS A 96 -7.24 -2.65 3.67
C HIS A 96 -6.96 -1.59 2.64
N TRP A 97 -7.86 -0.63 2.50
CA TRP A 97 -7.72 0.45 1.53
C TRP A 97 -6.57 1.39 1.87
N LEU A 98 -6.35 1.68 3.16
CA LEU A 98 -5.19 2.45 3.61
C LEU A 98 -3.88 1.79 3.17
N VAL A 99 -3.74 0.48 3.42
CA VAL A 99 -2.54 -0.27 3.00
C VAL A 99 -2.43 -0.33 1.48
N ALA A 100 -3.53 -0.58 0.76
CA ALA A 100 -3.51 -0.64 -0.69
C ALA A 100 -3.04 0.68 -1.31
N ILE A 101 -3.61 1.80 -0.88
CA ILE A 101 -3.23 3.15 -1.34
C ILE A 101 -1.76 3.42 -0.99
N ALA A 102 -1.34 3.13 0.23
CA ALA A 102 0.03 3.34 0.68
C ALA A 102 1.03 2.50 -0.14
N VAL A 103 0.73 1.24 -0.43
CA VAL A 103 1.61 0.35 -1.23
C VAL A 103 1.79 0.89 -2.65
N PHE A 104 0.72 1.22 -3.36
CA PHE A 104 0.83 1.75 -4.73
C PHE A 104 1.46 3.16 -4.74
N GLY A 105 1.12 4.01 -3.76
CA GLY A 105 1.69 5.36 -3.63
C GLY A 105 3.18 5.34 -3.32
N LEU A 106 3.62 4.52 -2.36
CA LEU A 106 5.04 4.34 -2.04
C LEU A 106 5.80 3.73 -3.22
N PHE A 107 5.23 2.75 -3.92
CA PHE A 107 5.88 2.19 -5.10
C PHE A 107 6.06 3.24 -6.19
N GLY A 108 5.03 4.03 -6.49
CA GLY A 108 5.12 5.14 -7.46
C GLY A 108 6.17 6.17 -7.07
N LEU A 109 6.19 6.58 -5.80
CA LEU A 109 7.19 7.51 -5.26
C LEU A 109 8.60 6.91 -5.34
N GLY A 110 8.76 5.63 -4.97
CA GLY A 110 10.04 4.91 -5.01
C GLY A 110 10.57 4.75 -6.43
N PHE A 111 9.69 4.41 -7.38
CA PHE A 111 10.02 4.27 -8.79
C PHE A 111 10.41 5.61 -9.43
N TRP A 112 9.81 6.72 -9.00
CA TRP A 112 10.16 8.05 -9.50
C TRP A 112 11.45 8.59 -8.85
N MET A 113 11.60 8.44 -7.53
CA MET A 113 12.71 9.06 -6.80
C MET A 113 14.08 8.47 -7.17
N VAL A 114 14.13 7.23 -7.68
CA VAL A 114 15.39 6.60 -8.13
C VAL A 114 15.99 7.28 -9.35
N ASP A 115 15.18 7.98 -10.16
CA ASP A 115 15.63 8.68 -11.36
C ASP A 115 16.10 10.12 -11.06
N LEU A 116 15.92 10.61 -9.83
CA LEU A 116 16.37 11.94 -9.44
C LEU A 116 17.91 12.03 -9.37
N SER A 117 18.47 13.11 -9.86
CA SER A 117 19.87 13.48 -9.72
C SER A 117 20.11 14.34 -8.49
N TYR A 118 21.38 14.51 -8.10
CA TYR A 118 21.75 15.40 -6.98
C TYR A 118 21.28 16.85 -7.16
N TYR A 119 21.08 17.28 -8.40
CA TYR A 119 20.65 18.63 -8.74
C TYR A 119 19.14 18.83 -8.67
N ASP A 120 18.36 17.77 -8.47
CA ASP A 120 16.91 17.87 -8.34
C ASP A 120 16.53 18.21 -6.90
N ASP A 121 15.63 19.18 -6.71
CA ASP A 121 15.20 19.64 -5.38
C ASP A 121 14.66 18.50 -4.50
N TRP A 122 14.01 17.51 -5.12
CA TRP A 122 13.41 16.36 -4.44
C TRP A 122 14.39 15.23 -4.11
N TYR A 123 15.69 15.37 -4.43
CA TYR A 123 16.70 14.32 -4.22
C TYR A 123 16.75 13.80 -2.78
N ARG A 124 16.54 14.69 -1.78
CA ARG A 124 16.48 14.33 -0.36
C ARG A 124 15.05 14.16 0.15
N THR A 125 14.17 15.11 -0.19
CA THR A 125 12.79 15.14 0.30
C THR A 125 11.98 13.92 -0.11
N GLY A 126 12.15 13.41 -1.33
CA GLY A 126 11.45 12.21 -1.81
C GLY A 126 11.72 10.98 -0.95
N PRO A 127 13.00 10.56 -0.81
CA PRO A 127 13.37 9.47 0.09
C PRO A 127 12.97 9.68 1.56
N ASP A 128 13.06 10.92 2.07
CA ASP A 128 12.66 11.25 3.44
C ASP A 128 11.15 11.02 3.69
N ILE A 129 10.31 11.39 2.72
CA ILE A 129 8.87 11.11 2.77
C ILE A 129 8.61 9.61 2.59
N HIS A 130 9.30 8.97 1.64
CA HIS A 130 9.13 7.54 1.35
C HIS A 130 9.42 6.68 2.60
N ARG A 131 10.55 6.92 3.28
CA ARG A 131 10.89 6.18 4.51
C ARG A 131 9.92 6.48 5.66
N SER A 132 9.48 7.74 5.81
CA SER A 132 8.54 8.14 6.86
C SER A 132 7.19 7.43 6.71
N ILE A 133 6.61 7.48 5.51
CA ILE A 133 5.36 6.75 5.20
C ILE A 133 5.58 5.24 5.28
N GLY A 134 6.75 4.74 4.88
CA GLY A 134 7.11 3.32 5.01
C GLY A 134 7.05 2.81 6.46
N ILE A 135 7.56 3.58 7.43
CA ILE A 135 7.46 3.23 8.85
C ILE A 135 6.01 3.25 9.34
N LEU A 136 5.21 4.25 8.93
CA LEU A 136 3.79 4.30 9.28
C LEU A 136 3.01 3.12 8.67
N LEU A 137 3.36 2.72 7.44
CA LEU A 137 2.79 1.54 6.79
C LEU A 137 3.16 0.25 7.55
N PHE A 138 4.39 0.16 8.06
CA PHE A 138 4.80 -0.96 8.91
C PHE A 138 3.94 -1.08 10.17
N ALA A 139 3.69 0.05 10.85
CA ALA A 139 2.79 0.10 12.00
C ALA A 139 1.34 -0.27 11.61
N ALA A 140 0.83 0.26 10.49
CA ALA A 140 -0.51 -0.05 9.99
C ALA A 140 -0.66 -1.53 9.63
N MET A 141 0.36 -2.17 9.06
CA MET A 141 0.38 -3.60 8.77
C MET A 141 0.46 -4.45 10.03
N GLY A 142 1.21 -4.03 11.04
CA GLY A 142 1.21 -4.65 12.37
C GLY A 142 -0.18 -4.62 13.00
N LEU A 143 -0.84 -3.45 12.99
CA LEU A 143 -2.22 -3.29 13.46
C LEU A 143 -3.19 -4.15 12.65
N ARG A 144 -3.06 -4.19 11.33
CA ARG A 144 -3.89 -5.02 10.45
C ARG A 144 -3.74 -6.49 10.76
N LEU A 145 -2.52 -6.98 10.98
CA LEU A 145 -2.25 -8.36 11.35
C LEU A 145 -2.85 -8.69 12.72
N ALA A 146 -2.60 -7.86 13.73
CA ALA A 146 -3.19 -8.03 15.07
C ALA A 146 -4.71 -8.03 15.02
N TRP A 147 -5.31 -7.11 14.26
CA TRP A 147 -6.77 -7.03 14.10
C TRP A 147 -7.34 -8.28 13.42
N ARG A 148 -6.66 -8.79 12.38
CA ARG A 148 -7.05 -10.03 11.70
C ARG A 148 -6.98 -11.24 12.63
N LEU A 149 -6.00 -11.30 13.53
CA LEU A 149 -5.87 -12.39 14.50
C LEU A 149 -6.91 -12.29 15.64
N ALA A 150 -7.29 -11.08 16.03
CA ALA A 150 -8.24 -10.82 17.11
C ALA A 150 -9.72 -10.88 16.68
N ASN A 151 -10.01 -10.92 15.37
CA ASN A 151 -11.37 -10.89 14.84
C ASN A 151 -11.67 -12.13 13.97
N PRO A 152 -12.93 -12.60 13.92
CA PRO A 152 -13.30 -13.67 13.00
C PRO A 152 -13.05 -13.24 11.56
N VAL A 153 -12.55 -14.16 10.74
CA VAL A 153 -12.39 -13.96 9.29
C VAL A 153 -13.65 -14.48 8.62
N PRO A 154 -14.39 -13.65 7.84
CA PRO A 154 -15.56 -14.09 7.11
C PRO A 154 -15.27 -15.29 6.21
N GLY A 155 -16.19 -16.26 6.18
CA GLY A 155 -16.04 -17.47 5.37
C GLY A 155 -16.07 -17.21 3.85
N PRO A 156 -15.50 -18.13 3.05
CA PRO A 156 -15.56 -18.05 1.59
C PRO A 156 -17.00 -18.08 1.09
N LEU A 157 -17.24 -17.53 -0.11
CA LEU A 157 -18.57 -17.55 -0.70
C LEU A 157 -18.92 -18.97 -1.18
N PRO A 158 -20.20 -19.40 -1.11
CA PRO A 158 -20.61 -20.75 -1.49
C PRO A 158 -20.30 -21.13 -2.95
N ASN A 159 -20.16 -20.12 -3.81
CA ASN A 159 -19.94 -20.31 -5.25
C ASN A 159 -18.46 -20.47 -5.62
N HIS A 160 -17.55 -20.35 -4.65
CA HIS A 160 -16.11 -20.47 -4.90
C HIS A 160 -15.68 -21.93 -4.94
N THR A 161 -14.93 -22.29 -5.98
CA THR A 161 -14.30 -23.60 -6.09
C THR A 161 -13.20 -23.76 -5.04
N ARG A 162 -12.86 -25.01 -4.70
CA ARG A 162 -11.75 -25.29 -3.74
C ARG A 162 -10.42 -24.69 -4.21
N PHE A 163 -10.18 -24.66 -5.52
CA PHE A 163 -8.98 -24.08 -6.10
C PHE A 163 -8.94 -22.56 -5.90
N GLU A 164 -10.04 -21.85 -6.15
CA GLU A 164 -10.14 -20.40 -5.94
C GLU A 164 -9.91 -20.03 -4.47
N VAL A 165 -10.48 -20.79 -3.54
CA VAL A 165 -10.28 -20.57 -2.10
C VAL A 165 -8.81 -20.77 -1.72
N LEU A 166 -8.16 -21.84 -2.20
CA LEU A 166 -6.75 -22.10 -1.91
C LEU A 166 -5.84 -21.03 -2.52
N ALA A 167 -6.08 -20.66 -3.78
CA ALA A 167 -5.33 -19.62 -4.47
C ALA A 167 -5.49 -18.27 -3.78
N ALA A 168 -6.69 -17.92 -3.32
CA ALA A 168 -6.94 -16.71 -2.56
C ALA A 168 -6.15 -16.73 -1.24
N HIS A 169 -6.18 -17.81 -0.47
CA HIS A 169 -5.40 -17.90 0.78
C HIS A 169 -3.90 -17.80 0.53
N ALA A 170 -3.38 -18.48 -0.49
CA ALA A 170 -1.98 -18.42 -0.87
C ALA A 170 -1.58 -17.00 -1.30
N ALA A 171 -2.37 -16.34 -2.15
CA ALA A 171 -2.12 -14.96 -2.56
C ALA A 171 -2.09 -14.00 -1.37
N HIS A 172 -3.05 -14.10 -0.44
CA HIS A 172 -3.04 -13.26 0.77
C HIS A 172 -1.79 -13.52 1.62
N LEU A 173 -1.41 -14.78 1.83
CA LEU A 173 -0.22 -15.11 2.61
C LEU A 173 1.04 -14.51 1.97
N VAL A 174 1.21 -14.70 0.67
CA VAL A 174 2.37 -14.18 -0.08
C VAL A 174 2.37 -12.65 -0.07
N LEU A 175 1.22 -11.99 -0.24
CA LEU A 175 1.11 -10.53 -0.13
C LEU A 175 1.53 -10.04 1.27
N TYR A 176 1.08 -10.70 2.34
CA TYR A 176 1.49 -10.35 3.70
C TYR A 176 3.03 -10.46 3.85
N LEU A 177 3.60 -11.57 3.42
CA LEU A 177 5.05 -11.78 3.48
C LEU A 177 5.82 -10.73 2.67
N LEU A 178 5.40 -10.47 1.43
CA LEU A 178 6.06 -9.51 0.55
C LEU A 178 6.01 -8.08 1.11
N VAL A 179 4.88 -7.65 1.67
CA VAL A 179 4.77 -6.33 2.30
C VAL A 179 5.73 -6.21 3.48
N PHE A 180 5.79 -7.20 4.38
CA PHE A 180 6.74 -7.18 5.49
C PHE A 180 8.19 -7.21 5.04
N VAL A 181 8.54 -8.07 4.07
CA VAL A 181 9.89 -8.14 3.50
C VAL A 181 10.29 -6.80 2.88
N ALA A 182 9.40 -6.17 2.11
CA ALA A 182 9.65 -4.85 1.51
C ALA A 182 9.89 -3.78 2.58
N MET A 183 9.05 -3.69 3.61
CA MET A 183 9.21 -2.67 4.65
C MET A 183 10.45 -2.89 5.51
N ILE A 184 10.75 -4.14 5.89
CA ILE A 184 11.94 -4.47 6.69
C ILE A 184 13.20 -4.17 5.88
N SER A 185 13.28 -4.66 4.64
CA SER A 185 14.42 -4.35 3.77
C SER A 185 14.57 -2.85 3.51
N GLY A 186 13.48 -2.12 3.31
CA GLY A 186 13.50 -0.66 3.14
C GLY A 186 14.07 0.08 4.36
N TYR A 187 13.67 -0.33 5.56
CA TYR A 187 14.24 0.19 6.81
C TYR A 187 15.73 -0.13 6.95
N LEU A 188 16.15 -1.35 6.59
CA LEU A 188 17.56 -1.76 6.65
C LEU A 188 18.46 -0.96 5.70
N ILE A 189 17.98 -0.54 4.53
CA ILE A 189 18.74 0.33 3.61
C ILE A 189 19.15 1.64 4.31
N SER A 190 18.22 2.25 5.07
CA SER A 190 18.43 3.56 5.70
C SER A 190 19.17 3.48 7.05
N SER A 191 19.25 2.29 7.65
CA SER A 191 19.83 2.09 9.00
C SER A 191 21.15 1.30 9.00
N ALA A 192 21.61 0.85 7.82
CA ALA A 192 22.81 0.02 7.65
C ALA A 192 24.11 0.71 8.09
N ASP A 193 24.18 2.04 8.04
CA ASP A 193 25.31 2.85 8.51
C ASP A 193 25.19 3.22 10.00
N GLY A 194 24.23 2.62 10.71
CA GLY A 194 23.93 2.91 12.11
C GLY A 194 23.08 4.16 12.33
N SER A 195 22.67 4.85 11.27
CA SER A 195 21.83 6.04 11.37
C SER A 195 20.40 5.71 11.80
N SER A 196 19.78 6.64 12.53
CA SER A 196 18.36 6.60 12.84
C SER A 196 17.53 7.06 11.63
N VAL A 197 16.32 6.52 11.51
CA VAL A 197 15.33 6.97 10.53
C VAL A 197 14.41 7.99 11.18
N SER A 198 14.49 9.26 10.75
CA SER A 198 13.52 10.30 11.15
C SER A 198 12.20 10.09 10.41
N VAL A 199 11.09 10.09 11.15
CA VAL A 199 9.72 10.00 10.62
C VAL A 199 9.07 11.36 10.73
N PHE A 200 9.02 12.10 9.61
CA PHE A 200 8.48 13.47 9.53
C PHE A 200 8.99 14.44 10.61
N ASP A 201 10.17 14.18 11.17
CA ASP A 201 10.74 14.87 12.35
C ASP A 201 9.86 14.82 13.62
N TRP A 202 8.88 13.93 13.67
CA TRP A 202 8.05 13.69 14.86
C TRP A 202 8.75 12.81 15.87
N PHE A 203 9.43 11.77 15.39
CA PHE A 203 10.22 10.84 16.20
C PHE A 203 11.26 10.15 15.33
N GLN A 204 12.22 9.49 15.99
CA GLN A 204 13.29 8.75 15.33
C GLN A 204 13.21 7.28 15.68
N VAL A 205 13.39 6.42 14.68
CA VAL A 205 13.57 4.98 14.86
C VAL A 205 15.07 4.67 14.84
N PRO A 206 15.68 4.25 15.95
CA PRO A 206 17.11 3.96 15.99
C PRO A 206 17.45 2.77 15.08
N SER A 207 18.71 2.68 14.62
CA SER A 207 19.19 1.49 13.91
C SER A 207 19.21 0.27 14.85
N MET A 208 18.57 -0.83 14.42
CA MET A 208 18.58 -2.11 15.15
C MET A 208 19.81 -2.97 14.85
N THR A 209 20.49 -2.73 13.73
CA THR A 209 21.61 -3.55 13.23
C THR A 209 22.97 -2.91 13.48
N GLY A 210 23.03 -1.62 13.83
CA GLY A 210 24.27 -0.87 13.94
C GLY A 210 24.92 -0.66 12.56
N GLN A 211 26.26 -0.61 12.53
CA GLN A 211 27.03 -0.48 11.29
C GLN A 211 27.39 -1.85 10.72
N VAL A 212 26.75 -2.23 9.61
CA VAL A 212 27.02 -3.49 8.91
C VAL A 212 27.34 -3.18 7.45
N LYS A 213 28.60 -3.40 7.06
CA LYS A 213 29.09 -3.11 5.72
C LYS A 213 28.39 -3.97 4.66
N GLY A 214 27.81 -3.35 3.63
CA GLY A 214 27.18 -4.04 2.49
C GLY A 214 25.75 -4.54 2.78
N LEU A 215 25.19 -4.19 3.95
CA LEU A 215 23.81 -4.49 4.28
C LEU A 215 22.85 -3.63 3.44
N GLU A 216 23.21 -2.37 3.21
CA GLU A 216 22.47 -1.42 2.37
C GLU A 216 22.28 -1.95 0.95
N ASP A 217 23.30 -2.60 0.40
CA ASP A 217 23.32 -3.18 -0.94
C ASP A 217 22.38 -4.39 -1.03
N THR A 218 22.55 -5.32 -0.09
CA THR A 218 21.76 -6.55 -0.03
C THR A 218 20.29 -6.24 0.24
N ALA A 219 20.02 -5.33 1.18
CA ALA A 219 18.67 -4.86 1.50
C ALA A 219 18.05 -4.11 0.30
N GLY A 220 18.83 -3.33 -0.44
CA GLY A 220 18.40 -2.67 -1.68
C GLY A 220 17.90 -3.66 -2.73
N VAL A 221 18.64 -4.74 -2.98
CA VAL A 221 18.24 -5.80 -3.92
C VAL A 221 16.94 -6.48 -3.47
N VAL A 222 16.87 -6.87 -2.19
CA VAL A 222 15.68 -7.52 -1.63
C VAL A 222 14.46 -6.59 -1.72
N HIS A 223 14.62 -5.31 -1.37
CA HIS A 223 13.56 -4.32 -1.44
C HIS A 223 13.06 -4.12 -2.88
N TYR A 224 13.97 -3.98 -3.84
CA TYR A 224 13.61 -3.80 -5.25
C TYR A 224 12.77 -4.97 -5.78
N TRP A 225 13.24 -6.21 -5.61
CA TRP A 225 12.52 -7.37 -6.15
C TRP A 225 11.23 -7.69 -5.38
N SER A 226 11.24 -7.53 -4.05
CA SER A 226 10.03 -7.75 -3.25
C SER A 226 8.94 -6.73 -3.56
N THR A 227 9.27 -5.46 -3.83
CA THR A 227 8.30 -4.43 -4.20
C THR A 227 7.71 -4.65 -5.60
N TRP A 228 8.51 -5.08 -6.58
CA TRP A 228 7.98 -5.49 -7.89
C TRP A 228 7.05 -6.69 -7.79
N ALA A 229 7.49 -7.75 -7.10
CA ALA A 229 6.66 -8.94 -6.87
C ALA A 229 5.35 -8.58 -6.16
N LEU A 230 5.43 -7.70 -5.15
CA LEU A 230 4.28 -7.19 -4.41
C LEU A 230 3.28 -6.49 -5.32
N VAL A 231 3.72 -5.52 -6.13
CA VAL A 231 2.82 -4.73 -6.98
C VAL A 231 2.20 -5.57 -8.09
N VAL A 232 2.96 -6.49 -8.69
CA VAL A 232 2.42 -7.43 -9.68
C VAL A 232 1.36 -8.33 -9.07
N LEU A 233 1.65 -8.95 -7.91
CA LEU A 233 0.69 -9.82 -7.23
C LEU A 233 -0.54 -9.05 -6.71
N ALA A 234 -0.35 -7.83 -6.21
CA ALA A 234 -1.44 -6.96 -5.80
C ALA A 234 -2.33 -6.59 -6.98
N GLY A 235 -1.74 -6.29 -8.16
CA GLY A 235 -2.48 -6.08 -9.40
C GLY A 235 -3.30 -7.30 -9.81
N LEU A 236 -2.71 -8.50 -9.79
CA LEU A 236 -3.42 -9.75 -10.07
C LEU A 236 -4.55 -10.00 -9.08
N HIS A 237 -4.32 -9.74 -7.79
CA HIS A 237 -5.33 -9.84 -6.74
C HIS A 237 -6.50 -8.88 -6.98
N SER A 238 -6.23 -7.62 -7.32
CA SER A 238 -7.25 -6.63 -7.67
C SER A 238 -8.03 -7.03 -8.92
N LEU A 239 -7.35 -7.52 -9.97
CA LEU A 239 -7.99 -8.00 -11.20
C LEU A 239 -8.89 -9.20 -10.93
N ALA A 240 -8.49 -10.13 -10.06
CA ALA A 240 -9.33 -11.25 -9.65
C ALA A 240 -10.61 -10.77 -8.94
N ALA A 241 -10.51 -9.80 -8.02
CA ALA A 241 -11.67 -9.22 -7.35
C ALA A 241 -12.62 -8.52 -8.34
N VAL A 242 -12.08 -7.80 -9.33
CA VAL A 242 -12.86 -7.16 -10.40
C VAL A 242 -13.53 -8.21 -11.30
N LYS A 243 -12.80 -9.27 -11.69
CA LYS A 243 -13.35 -10.39 -12.46
C LYS A 243 -14.51 -11.06 -11.72
N HIS A 244 -14.34 -11.37 -10.43
CA HIS A 244 -15.40 -11.93 -9.60
C HIS A 244 -16.62 -11.00 -9.49
N HIS A 245 -16.39 -9.68 -9.43
CA HIS A 245 -17.49 -8.72 -9.36
C HIS A 245 -18.29 -8.57 -10.67
N PHE A 246 -17.61 -8.47 -11.81
CA PHE A 246 -18.27 -8.17 -13.09
C PHE A 246 -18.67 -9.42 -13.87
N ILE A 247 -17.86 -10.48 -13.84
CA ILE A 247 -18.09 -11.72 -14.59
C ILE A 247 -18.85 -12.73 -13.73
N ASP A 248 -18.31 -13.07 -12.56
CA ASP A 248 -18.91 -14.09 -11.68
C ASP A 248 -20.09 -13.51 -10.87
N ARG A 249 -20.27 -12.18 -10.89
CA ARG A 249 -21.33 -11.41 -10.23
C ARG A 249 -21.49 -11.71 -8.75
N ASP A 250 -20.36 -11.90 -8.06
CA ASP A 250 -20.35 -12.19 -6.63
C ASP A 250 -20.13 -10.92 -5.77
N ASP A 251 -20.22 -11.11 -4.45
CA ASP A 251 -20.04 -10.03 -3.48
C ASP A 251 -18.60 -9.90 -2.97
N THR A 252 -17.60 -10.53 -3.60
CA THR A 252 -16.19 -10.52 -3.14
C THR A 252 -15.66 -9.09 -2.99
N LEU A 253 -15.80 -8.26 -4.02
CA LEU A 253 -15.38 -6.86 -3.96
C LEU A 253 -16.29 -6.03 -3.02
N ARG A 254 -17.60 -6.27 -3.04
CA ARG A 254 -18.56 -5.52 -2.21
C ARG A 254 -18.34 -5.71 -0.72
N ARG A 255 -17.91 -6.90 -0.29
CA ARG A 255 -17.51 -7.19 1.10
C ARG A 255 -16.33 -6.33 1.57
N MET A 256 -15.45 -5.92 0.65
CA MET A 256 -14.35 -4.99 0.94
C MET A 256 -14.71 -3.52 0.72
N LEU A 257 -15.86 -3.22 0.11
CA LEU A 257 -16.39 -1.86 -0.01
C LEU A 257 -17.38 -1.51 1.11
N GLY A 258 -17.80 -2.49 1.93
CA GLY A 258 -18.82 -2.31 2.97
C GLY A 258 -20.25 -2.20 2.42
N THR A 259 -20.45 -2.56 1.15
CA THR A 259 -21.74 -2.43 0.44
C THR A 259 -22.32 -3.80 0.07
N ASP A 260 -21.98 -4.87 0.80
CA ASP A 260 -22.52 -6.20 0.54
C ASP A 260 -24.03 -6.22 0.80
N ARG A 261 -24.80 -6.84 -0.10
CA ARG A 261 -26.25 -6.95 0.09
C ARG A 261 -26.52 -7.82 1.30
N ARG A 262 -27.35 -7.35 2.24
CA ARG A 262 -27.99 -8.22 3.24
C ARG A 262 -28.72 -9.34 2.51
N LYS A 263 -28.16 -10.54 2.48
CA LYS A 263 -28.97 -11.75 2.39
C LYS A 263 -29.54 -11.94 3.79
N GLN A 264 -30.83 -11.60 3.94
CA GLN A 264 -31.64 -12.06 5.05
C GLN A 264 -31.70 -13.59 5.02
#